data_AF-A0A1A3CD12-F1
#
_entry.id   AF-A0A1A3CD12-F1
#
_cell.length_a   1.000
_cell.length_b   1.000
_cell.length_c   1.000
_cell.angle_alpha   90.00
_cell.angle_beta   90.00
_cell.angle_gamma   90.00
#
_symmetry.space_group_name_H-M   'P 1'
#
loop_
_entity.id
_entity.type
_entity.pdbx_description
1 polymer ?
#
loop_
_entity_poly.entity_id
_entity_poly.type
_entity_poly.pdbx_seq_one_letter_code
_entity_poly.pdbx_strand_id
1 'polypeptide(L)'
;MTVKNDLLSDFPEVYPGLKRPEVERLLTILDQGAGTEGKLGLSIATAIKPLVPEVARRIDSYSKTDDVDDYVRMLRGAAVLLLQRWQGDGEPPSPESVAAAVETMEADA
;
A
#
# COMPACT_ATOMS: atom_id res chain seq x y z
N MET A 1 13.65 -5.81 -5.06
CA MET A 1 14.25 -4.59 -4.45
C MET A 1 13.63 -3.29 -4.97
N THR A 2 13.18 -3.22 -6.23
CA THR A 2 12.58 -2.01 -6.85
C THR A 2 11.25 -1.63 -6.21
N VAL A 3 10.32 -2.59 -6.11
CA VAL A 3 8.97 -2.43 -5.53
C VAL A 3 8.96 -1.74 -4.15
N LYS A 4 9.88 -2.12 -3.25
CA LYS A 4 9.99 -1.50 -1.92
C LYS A 4 10.42 -0.04 -1.98
N ASN A 5 11.39 0.27 -2.85
CA ASN A 5 11.84 1.65 -3.04
C ASN A 5 10.74 2.50 -3.70
N ASP A 6 9.99 1.91 -4.62
CA ASP A 6 8.86 2.56 -5.27
C ASP A 6 7.75 2.86 -4.24
N LEU A 7 7.40 1.89 -3.38
CA LEU A 7 6.45 2.09 -2.28
C LEU A 7 6.90 3.17 -1.29
N LEU A 8 8.18 3.18 -0.90
CA LEU A 8 8.74 4.21 -0.02
C LEU A 8 8.76 5.59 -0.68
N SER A 9 8.94 5.65 -2.00
CA SER A 9 8.89 6.90 -2.78
C SER A 9 7.46 7.43 -2.93
N ASP A 10 6.47 6.55 -3.01
CA ASP A 10 5.05 6.91 -3.10
C ASP A 10 4.45 7.28 -1.73
N PHE A 11 5.04 6.76 -0.64
CA PHE A 11 4.57 6.96 0.73
C PHE A 11 4.35 8.43 1.14
N PRO A 12 5.29 9.38 0.92
CA PRO A 12 5.11 10.78 1.30
C PRO A 12 4.00 11.50 0.53
N GLU A 13 3.65 11.03 -0.68
CA GLU A 13 2.56 11.61 -1.48
C GLU A 13 1.17 11.18 -0.98
N VAL A 14 1.13 10.09 -0.22
CA VAL A 14 -0.09 9.44 0.27
C VAL A 14 -0.32 9.73 1.75
N TYR A 15 0.73 9.67 2.54
CA TYR A 15 0.71 9.83 3.99
C TYR A 15 1.56 11.04 4.38
N PRO A 16 1.06 11.96 5.24
CA PRO A 16 -0.06 11.81 6.18
C PRO A 16 -1.46 12.23 5.66
N GLY A 17 -1.65 12.33 4.34
CA GLY A 17 -2.93 12.79 3.75
C GLY A 17 -4.13 11.87 4.02
N LEU A 18 -3.90 10.59 4.29
CA LEU A 18 -4.95 9.61 4.61
C LEU A 18 -5.31 9.60 6.10
N LYS A 19 -6.61 9.53 6.39
CA LYS A 19 -7.12 9.21 7.74
C LYS A 19 -7.14 7.70 7.96
N ARG A 20 -7.07 7.28 9.23
CA ARG A 20 -7.22 5.87 9.65
C ARG A 20 -8.35 5.11 8.92
N PRO A 21 -9.62 5.57 8.85
CA PRO A 21 -10.67 4.86 8.13
C PRO A 21 -10.42 4.70 6.62
N GLU A 22 -9.66 5.61 6.01
CA GLU A 22 -9.26 5.51 4.61
C GLU A 22 -8.17 4.46 4.42
N VAL A 23 -7.25 4.32 5.39
CA VAL A 23 -6.26 3.24 5.44
C VAL A 23 -6.91 1.87 5.68
N GLU A 24 -7.92 1.80 6.57
CA GLU A 24 -8.71 0.57 6.80
C GLU A 24 -9.47 0.15 5.53
N ARG A 25 -10.06 1.12 4.83
CA ARG A 25 -10.72 0.89 3.54
C ARG A 25 -9.73 0.45 2.47
N LEU A 26 -8.56 1.07 2.40
CA LEU A 26 -7.48 0.68 1.49
C LEU A 26 -7.08 -0.78 1.75
N LEU A 27 -6.82 -1.15 3.01
CA LEU A 27 -6.47 -2.52 3.38
C LEU A 27 -7.57 -3.51 2.97
N THR A 28 -8.84 -3.17 3.18
CA THR A 28 -9.97 -4.01 2.79
C THR A 28 -9.98 -4.28 1.28
N ILE A 29 -9.71 -3.26 0.45
CA ILE A 29 -9.65 -3.40 -1.02
C ILE A 29 -8.48 -4.30 -1.43
N LEU A 30 -7.32 -4.12 -0.79
CA LEU A 30 -6.13 -4.95 -1.06
C LEU A 30 -6.33 -6.41 -0.64
N ASP A 31 -7.03 -6.66 0.46
CA ASP A 31 -7.37 -8.00 0.96
C ASP A 31 -8.32 -8.74 -0.01
N GLN A 32 -9.34 -8.02 -0.51
CA GLN A 32 -10.26 -8.54 -1.53
C GLN A 32 -9.56 -8.84 -2.86
N GLY A 33 -8.50 -8.08 -3.18
CA GLY A 33 -7.72 -8.24 -4.41
C GLY A 33 -6.69 -9.38 -4.37
N ALA A 34 -6.29 -9.85 -3.19
CA ALA A 34 -5.22 -10.84 -3.03
C ALA A 34 -5.67 -12.30 -3.23
N GLY A 35 -6.96 -12.55 -3.48
CA GLY A 35 -7.55 -13.89 -3.55
C GLY A 35 -7.77 -14.46 -4.95
N THR A 36 -7.36 -13.78 -6.04
CA THR A 36 -7.61 -14.27 -7.41
C THR A 36 -6.43 -13.96 -8.33
N GLU A 37 -5.61 -14.97 -8.59
CA GLU A 37 -4.40 -14.87 -9.41
C GLU A 37 -4.70 -14.39 -10.86
N GLY A 38 -3.88 -13.44 -11.33
CA GLY A 38 -3.61 -13.24 -12.76
C GLY A 38 -4.28 -12.06 -13.48
N LYS A 39 -5.24 -11.32 -12.89
CA LYS A 39 -5.88 -10.16 -13.56
C LYS A 39 -6.29 -8.99 -12.67
N LEU A 40 -5.96 -9.00 -11.38
CA LEU A 40 -6.54 -8.06 -10.41
C LEU A 40 -5.78 -6.74 -10.21
N GLY A 41 -4.56 -6.57 -10.70
CA GLY A 41 -3.81 -5.31 -10.59
C GLY A 41 -4.60 -4.09 -11.05
N LEU A 42 -5.25 -4.17 -12.21
CA LEU A 42 -6.10 -3.10 -12.76
C LEU A 42 -7.37 -2.87 -11.94
N SER A 43 -7.97 -3.94 -11.41
CA SER A 43 -9.16 -3.85 -10.54
C SER A 43 -8.82 -3.18 -9.22
N ILE A 44 -7.69 -3.54 -8.60
CA ILE A 44 -7.16 -2.92 -7.39
C ILE A 44 -6.83 -1.45 -7.67
N ALA A 45 -6.07 -1.16 -8.73
CA ALA A 45 -5.73 0.21 -9.13
C ALA A 45 -6.99 1.07 -9.29
N THR A 46 -8.03 0.55 -9.95
CA THR A 46 -9.32 1.24 -10.13
C THR A 46 -10.02 1.49 -8.80
N ALA A 47 -10.03 0.51 -7.89
CA ALA A 47 -10.71 0.59 -6.61
C ALA A 47 -10.00 1.52 -5.61
N ILE A 48 -8.67 1.58 -5.62
CA ILE A 48 -7.89 2.44 -4.70
C ILE A 48 -7.67 3.85 -5.24
N LYS A 49 -7.82 4.09 -6.55
CA LYS A 49 -7.68 5.42 -7.19
C LYS A 49 -8.38 6.58 -6.48
N PRO A 50 -9.63 6.47 -5.96
CA PRO A 50 -10.26 7.57 -5.23
C PRO A 50 -9.65 7.86 -3.85
N LEU A 51 -8.85 6.94 -3.30
CA LEU A 51 -8.16 7.09 -2.01
C LEU A 51 -6.70 7.50 -2.22
N VAL A 52 -6.02 6.80 -3.13
CA VAL A 52 -4.57 6.90 -3.36
C VAL A 52 -4.26 6.90 -4.86
N PRO A 53 -4.52 8.01 -5.57
CA PRO A 53 -4.38 8.08 -7.01
C PRO A 53 -2.94 7.84 -7.51
N GLU A 54 -1.93 8.23 -6.74
CA GLU A 54 -0.52 8.00 -7.09
C GLU A 54 -0.17 6.51 -7.08
N VAL A 55 -0.60 5.79 -6.04
CA VAL A 55 -0.43 4.34 -5.90
C VAL A 55 -1.19 3.58 -6.99
N ALA A 56 -2.40 4.04 -7.34
CA ALA A 56 -3.15 3.47 -8.46
C ALA A 56 -2.39 3.60 -9.79
N ARG A 57 -1.78 4.76 -10.05
CA ARG A 57 -0.91 4.95 -11.24
C ARG A 57 0.31 4.05 -11.21
N ARG A 58 0.91 3.85 -10.02
CA ARG A 58 2.05 2.95 -9.85
C ARG A 58 1.68 1.50 -10.19
N ILE A 59 0.57 0.99 -9.65
CA ILE A 59 0.08 -0.36 -9.96
C ILE A 59 -0.22 -0.51 -11.45
N ASP A 60 -0.83 0.49 -12.08
CA ASP A 60 -1.07 0.49 -13.53
C ASP A 60 0.24 0.44 -14.33
N SER A 61 1.31 1.10 -13.85
CA SER A 61 2.62 1.05 -14.49
C SER A 61 3.27 -0.34 -14.46
N TYR A 62 2.96 -1.15 -13.43
CA TYR A 62 3.40 -2.55 -13.33
C TYR A 62 2.47 -3.52 -14.04
N SER A 63 1.33 -3.11 -14.61
CA SER A 63 0.35 -4.03 -15.20
C SER A 63 0.87 -4.91 -16.35
N LYS A 64 2.10 -4.65 -16.81
CA LYS A 64 2.82 -5.38 -17.86
C LYS A 64 3.95 -6.27 -17.31
N THR A 65 4.16 -6.28 -15.99
CA THR A 65 5.16 -7.07 -15.28
C THR A 65 4.50 -7.89 -14.16
N ASP A 66 5.16 -8.95 -13.69
CA ASP A 66 4.72 -9.72 -12.53
C ASP A 66 4.87 -8.95 -11.20
N ASP A 67 5.45 -7.74 -11.21
CA ASP A 67 5.71 -6.93 -10.01
C ASP A 67 4.43 -6.37 -9.37
N VAL A 68 3.27 -6.48 -10.03
CA VAL A 68 1.97 -6.04 -9.49
C VAL A 68 1.66 -6.77 -8.19
N ASP A 69 1.78 -8.09 -8.19
CA ASP A 69 1.41 -8.92 -7.03
C ASP A 69 2.36 -8.65 -5.86
N ASP A 70 3.66 -8.49 -6.13
CA ASP A 70 4.66 -8.09 -5.14
C ASP A 70 4.39 -6.69 -4.57
N TYR A 71 4.03 -5.72 -5.42
CA TYR A 71 3.71 -4.36 -4.98
C TYR A 71 2.45 -4.33 -4.13
N VAL A 72 1.39 -5.03 -4.54
CA VAL A 72 0.14 -5.14 -3.78
C VAL A 72 0.40 -5.83 -2.43
N ARG A 73 1.21 -6.90 -2.42
CA ARG A 73 1.58 -7.62 -1.19
C ARG A 73 2.36 -6.72 -0.23
N MET A 74 3.34 -5.96 -0.71
CA MET A 74 4.08 -4.99 0.11
C MET A 74 3.19 -3.86 0.62
N LEU A 75 2.36 -3.27 -0.25
CA LEU A 75 1.42 -2.21 0.11
C LEU A 75 0.43 -2.67 1.20
N ARG A 76 -0.07 -3.91 1.10
CA ARG A 76 -0.92 -4.52 2.12
C ARG A 76 -0.19 -4.58 3.47
N GLY A 77 1.04 -5.10 3.49
CA GLY A 77 1.82 -5.18 4.72
C GLY A 77 2.14 -3.80 5.32
N ALA A 78 2.43 -2.80 4.47
CA ALA A 78 2.64 -1.41 4.91
C ALA A 78 1.38 -0.80 5.53
N ALA A 79 0.20 -1.03 4.91
CA ALA A 79 -1.09 -0.59 5.46
C ALA A 79 -1.41 -1.26 6.80
N VAL A 80 -1.11 -2.56 6.94
CA VAL A 80 -1.26 -3.29 8.22
C VAL A 80 -0.35 -2.69 9.29
N LEU A 81 0.94 -2.48 8.98
CA LEU A 81 1.89 -1.88 9.93
C LEU A 81 1.47 -0.47 10.34
N LEU A 82 1.00 0.34 9.39
CA LEU A 82 0.47 1.67 9.66
C LEU A 82 -0.69 1.61 10.66
N LEU A 83 -1.67 0.73 10.44
CA LEU A 83 -2.81 0.56 11.34
C LEU A 83 -2.42 -0.02 12.71
N GLN A 84 -1.44 -0.92 12.78
CA GLN A 84 -0.94 -1.45 14.04
C GLN A 84 -0.26 -0.37 14.89
N ARG A 85 0.40 0.60 14.26
CA ARG A 85 1.02 1.74 14.95
C ARG A 85 0.06 2.86 15.28
N TRP A 86 -1.00 3.00 14.50
CA TRP A 86 -2.05 3.98 14.75
C TRP A 86 -2.92 3.48 15.92
N GLN A 87 -2.50 3.80 17.15
CA GLN A 87 -3.26 3.44 18.36
C GLN A 87 -4.64 4.12 18.34
N GLY A 88 -5.72 3.36 18.15
CA GLY A 88 -7.11 3.84 18.24
C GLY A 88 -7.41 5.21 17.59
N ASP A 89 -8.19 6.03 18.30
CA ASP A 89 -8.43 7.47 18.06
C ASP A 89 -7.21 8.37 18.38
N GLY A 90 -6.02 7.77 18.56
CA GLY A 90 -4.78 8.47 18.83
C GLY A 90 -4.20 9.18 17.61
N GLU A 91 -3.12 9.91 17.87
CA GLU A 91 -2.43 10.68 16.85
C GLU A 91 -1.84 9.76 15.75
N PRO A 92 -1.95 10.15 14.46
CA PRO A 92 -1.28 9.44 13.37
C PRO A 92 0.21 9.22 13.67
N PRO A 93 0.76 8.01 13.41
CA PRO A 93 2.20 7.78 13.57
C PRO A 93 3.00 8.68 12.63
N SER A 94 4.22 9.09 12.99
CA SER A 94 4.99 9.95 12.11
C SER A 94 5.34 9.25 10.78
N PRO A 95 5.33 9.96 9.64
CA PRO A 95 5.67 9.37 8.33
C PRO A 95 7.02 8.66 8.33
N GLU A 96 8.01 9.25 9.01
CA GLU A 96 9.35 8.67 9.22
C GLU A 96 9.32 7.33 9.96
N SER A 97 8.50 7.18 11.01
CA SER A 97 8.39 5.94 11.78
C SER A 97 7.75 4.82 10.95
N VAL A 98 6.77 5.18 10.12
CA VAL A 98 6.11 4.22 9.22
C VAL A 98 7.05 3.81 8.09
N ALA A 99 7.70 4.77 7.42
CA ALA A 99 8.67 4.52 6.35
C ALA A 99 9.82 3.63 6.82
N ALA A 100 10.41 3.92 7.99
CA ALA A 100 11.47 3.10 8.58
C ALA A 100 11.04 1.64 8.77
N ALA A 101 9.77 1.39 9.07
CA ALA A 101 9.30 0.03 9.23
C ALA A 101 8.95 -0.67 7.94
N VAL A 102 8.43 0.06 6.95
CA VAL A 102 8.28 -0.45 5.59
C VAL A 102 9.66 -0.84 5.04
N GLU A 103 10.71 -0.09 5.37
CA GLU A 103 12.09 -0.44 5.02
C GLU A 103 12.53 -1.76 5.66
N THR A 104 12.13 -2.04 6.91
CA THR A 104 12.40 -3.32 7.59
C THR A 104 11.53 -4.49 7.12
N MET A 105 10.51 -4.26 6.29
CA MET A 105 9.73 -5.35 5.72
C MET A 105 10.58 -6.12 4.70
N GLU A 106 10.71 -7.42 4.91
CA GLU A 106 11.21 -8.34 3.90
C GLU A 106 10.04 -8.74 2.98
N ALA A 107 10.26 -8.70 1.67
CA ALA A 107 9.39 -9.44 0.76
C ALA A 107 9.67 -10.91 1.06
N ASP A 108 8.81 -11.56 1.83
CA ASP A 108 8.96 -12.97 2.16
C ASP A 108 9.01 -13.77 0.84
N ALA A 109 10.21 -14.32 0.60
CA ALA A 109 10.72 -14.85 -0.67
C ALA A 109 10.10 -16.19 -1.08
#